data_AF-A0A7S3HAH7-F1
#
_entry.id   AF-A0A7S3HAH7-F1
#
_cell.length_a   1.000
_cell.length_b   1.000
_cell.length_c   1.000
_cell.angle_alpha   90.00
_cell.angle_beta   90.00
_cell.angle_gamma   90.00
#
_symmetry.space_group_name_H-M   'P 1'
#
loop_
_entity.id
_entity.type
_entity.pdbx_description
1 polymer ?
#
loop_
_entity_poly.entity_id
_entity_poly.type
_entity_poly.pdbx_seq_one_letter_code
_entity_poly.pdbx_strand_id
1 'polypeptide(L)'
;SGTWHRDGVIVKILVEATTVEGEQPMPAGAVKVIYDGTKSAKWVPPEAFGEEIREADFQIGDGVSVFVRSKGLWISDGFVEQVLEEAAKVDEVRMPAGAIKVIYQNKEYAKWIPPELFGDEVKVLRSYVPENVDELVYSVPSAIGAEKPAAEGADEDDACIVSKVAGAARAVGG
;
A
#
# COMPACT_ATOMS: atom_id res chain seq x y z
N SER A 1 -1.80 -11.15 30.79
CA SER A 1 -2.19 -10.36 29.60
C SER A 1 -0.92 -9.85 28.95
N GLY A 2 -0.68 -10.20 27.68
CA GLY A 2 0.38 -9.58 26.89
C GLY A 2 -0.12 -8.25 26.31
N THR A 3 0.78 -7.27 26.19
CA THR A 3 0.50 -6.02 25.46
C THR A 3 0.84 -6.25 23.99
N TRP A 4 -0.08 -5.94 23.08
CA TRP A 4 0.19 -6.00 21.65
C TRP A 4 1.04 -4.80 21.21
N HIS A 5 2.18 -5.10 20.60
CA HIS A 5 3.13 -4.13 20.06
C HIS A 5 2.79 -3.85 18.58
N ARG A 6 2.58 -2.58 18.23
CA ARG A 6 2.19 -2.15 16.86
C ARG A 6 3.34 -1.64 16.00
N ASP A 7 4.57 -1.83 16.45
CA ASP A 7 5.81 -1.41 15.81
C ASP A 7 6.52 -2.55 15.07
N GLY A 8 6.14 -3.81 15.31
CA GLY A 8 6.71 -5.01 14.67
C GLY A 8 6.70 -4.98 13.13
N VAL A 9 7.87 -4.92 12.49
CA VAL A 9 8.06 -4.90 11.03
C VAL A 9 8.60 -6.25 10.54
N ILE A 10 7.92 -6.88 9.57
CA ILE A 10 8.44 -8.04 8.84
C ILE A 10 9.56 -7.58 7.91
N VAL A 11 10.79 -8.05 8.14
CA VAL A 11 11.98 -7.73 7.34
C VAL A 11 12.45 -8.89 6.45
N LYS A 12 11.96 -10.10 6.69
CA LYS A 12 12.24 -11.28 5.85
C LYS A 12 11.11 -12.29 5.95
N ILE A 13 10.84 -13.00 4.86
CA ILE A 13 9.95 -14.16 4.79
C ILE A 13 10.77 -15.32 4.23
N LEU A 14 10.66 -16.52 4.81
CA LEU A 14 11.24 -17.73 4.24
C LEU A 14 10.34 -18.28 3.13
N VAL A 15 10.89 -18.50 1.95
CA VAL A 15 10.20 -19.21 0.85
C VAL A 15 10.27 -20.72 1.04
N GLU A 16 11.36 -21.22 1.63
CA GLU A 16 11.61 -22.64 1.89
C GLU A 16 12.07 -22.85 3.34
N ALA A 17 11.85 -24.04 3.89
CA ALA A 17 12.27 -24.39 5.24
C ALA A 17 13.80 -24.44 5.34
N THR A 18 14.39 -23.77 6.34
CA THR A 18 15.84 -23.69 6.51
C THR A 18 16.23 -23.38 7.96
N THR A 19 17.50 -23.58 8.31
CA THR A 19 18.04 -23.15 9.60
C THR A 19 18.38 -21.67 9.54
N VAL A 20 17.69 -20.86 10.32
CA VAL A 20 17.97 -19.43 10.48
C VAL A 20 18.95 -19.21 11.62
N GLU A 21 19.80 -18.20 11.47
CA GLU A 21 20.76 -17.74 12.50
C GLU A 21 21.68 -18.86 13.02
N GLY A 22 21.94 -19.87 12.18
CA GLY A 22 22.85 -20.99 12.44
C GLY A 22 22.27 -22.11 13.31
N GLU A 23 21.28 -21.82 14.16
CA GLU A 23 20.88 -22.72 15.26
C GLU A 23 19.38 -23.05 15.31
N GLN A 24 18.51 -22.30 14.61
CA GLN A 24 17.06 -22.48 14.72
C GLN A 24 16.43 -22.98 13.40
N PRO A 25 15.89 -24.21 13.32
CA PRO A 25 15.13 -24.64 12.15
C PRO A 25 13.80 -23.87 12.06
N MET A 26 13.47 -23.38 10.86
CA MET A 26 12.24 -22.64 10.58
C MET A 26 11.54 -23.20 9.33
N PRO A 27 10.20 -23.31 9.33
CA PRO A 27 9.43 -23.74 8.17
C PRO A 27 9.36 -22.65 7.08
N ALA A 28 8.97 -23.06 5.87
CA ALA A 28 8.55 -22.13 4.82
C ALA A 28 7.38 -21.26 5.33
N GLY A 29 7.35 -20.00 4.91
CA GLY A 29 6.39 -18.99 5.37
C GLY A 29 6.74 -18.31 6.70
N ALA A 30 7.74 -18.79 7.46
CA ALA A 30 8.17 -18.12 8.68
C ALA A 30 8.70 -16.70 8.38
N VAL A 31 8.41 -15.76 9.28
CA VAL A 31 8.75 -14.34 9.11
C VAL A 31 9.72 -13.85 10.18
N LYS A 32 10.66 -13.00 9.79
CA LYS A 32 11.56 -12.29 10.71
C LYS A 32 10.96 -10.93 11.01
N VAL A 33 10.61 -10.68 12.27
CA VAL A 33 10.02 -9.43 12.75
C VAL A 33 11.00 -8.68 13.62
N ILE A 34 11.18 -7.37 13.39
CA ILE A 34 11.92 -6.46 14.27
C ILE A 34 10.95 -5.51 14.97
N TYR A 35 11.28 -5.08 16.19
CA TYR A 35 10.51 -4.11 16.97
C TYR A 35 11.31 -2.81 17.14
N ASP A 36 10.64 -1.67 17.06
CA ASP A 36 11.25 -0.34 17.11
C ASP A 36 11.50 0.06 18.56
N GLY A 37 12.70 -0.30 19.03
CA GLY A 37 13.18 0.00 20.38
C GLY A 37 14.15 -1.04 20.94
N THR A 38 14.10 -2.28 20.46
CA THR A 38 14.94 -3.37 21.01
C THR A 38 16.14 -3.72 20.14
N LYS A 39 16.13 -3.37 18.84
CA LYS A 39 17.05 -3.88 17.79
C LYS A 39 17.09 -5.42 17.67
N SER A 40 16.27 -6.14 18.45
CA SER A 40 16.16 -7.58 18.38
C SER A 40 15.18 -7.96 17.28
N ALA A 41 15.56 -9.00 16.54
CA ALA A 41 14.67 -9.65 15.61
C ALA A 41 14.18 -10.96 16.21
N LYS A 42 12.95 -11.35 15.88
CA LYS A 42 12.37 -12.65 16.22
C LYS A 42 11.90 -13.34 14.94
N TRP A 43 12.23 -14.61 14.79
CA TRP A 43 11.58 -15.47 13.80
C TRP A 43 10.29 -16.04 14.37
N VAL A 44 9.20 -15.87 13.62
CA VAL A 44 7.85 -16.34 13.97
C VAL A 44 7.40 -17.30 12.88
N PRO A 45 7.14 -18.59 13.20
CA PRO A 45 6.67 -19.55 12.22
C PRO A 45 5.16 -19.40 11.96
N PRO A 46 4.61 -19.87 10.82
CA PRO A 46 3.21 -19.65 10.45
C PRO A 46 2.19 -20.14 11.49
N GLU A 47 2.49 -21.24 12.18
CA GLU A 47 1.64 -21.80 13.23
C GLU A 47 1.50 -20.91 14.48
N ALA A 48 2.39 -19.91 14.64
CA ALA A 48 2.35 -18.93 15.73
C ALA A 48 1.67 -17.60 15.31
N PHE A 49 1.18 -17.49 14.07
CA PHE A 49 0.43 -16.32 13.63
C PHE A 49 -0.92 -16.25 14.35
N GLY A 50 -1.38 -15.04 14.66
CA GLY A 50 -2.52 -14.79 15.54
C GLY A 50 -2.18 -14.81 17.04
N GLU A 51 -1.23 -15.66 17.46
CA GLU A 51 -0.75 -15.71 18.86
C GLU A 51 0.37 -14.71 19.13
N GLU A 52 1.37 -14.64 18.24
CA GLU A 52 2.55 -13.78 18.42
C GLU A 52 2.55 -12.53 17.55
N ILE A 53 2.00 -12.64 16.33
CA ILE A 53 1.91 -11.54 15.37
C ILE A 53 0.54 -11.54 14.71
N ARG A 54 0.10 -10.35 14.31
CA ARG A 54 -1.15 -10.14 13.56
C ARG A 54 -0.99 -8.92 12.67
N GLU A 55 -1.90 -8.75 11.71
CA GLU A 55 -1.99 -7.51 10.96
C GLU A 55 -2.24 -6.33 11.90
N ALA A 56 -1.60 -5.19 11.62
CA ALA A 56 -1.70 -4.02 12.45
C ALA A 56 -3.04 -3.31 12.19
N ASP A 57 -3.86 -3.17 13.23
CA ASP A 57 -5.00 -2.25 13.19
C ASP A 57 -4.49 -0.81 13.03
N PHE A 58 -5.12 -0.04 12.15
CA PHE A 58 -4.85 1.39 11.97
C PHE A 58 -5.62 2.24 13.00
N GLN A 59 -5.03 3.37 13.40
CA GLN A 59 -5.65 4.39 14.23
C GLN A 59 -5.57 5.78 13.60
N ILE A 60 -6.48 6.66 14.00
CA ILE A 60 -6.47 8.07 13.61
C ILE A 60 -5.12 8.71 14.00
N GLY A 61 -4.46 9.33 13.04
CA GLY A 61 -3.13 9.92 13.18
C GLY A 61 -1.97 9.02 12.75
N ASP A 62 -2.19 7.73 12.49
CA ASP A 62 -1.13 6.86 11.97
C ASP A 62 -0.64 7.35 10.61
N GLY A 63 0.68 7.48 10.47
CA GLY A 63 1.31 7.69 9.17
C GLY A 63 1.19 6.43 8.30
N VAL A 64 0.89 6.61 7.01
CA VAL A 64 0.67 5.50 6.07
C VAL A 64 1.23 5.79 4.67
N SER A 65 1.71 4.73 4.02
CA SER A 65 1.98 4.74 2.58
C SER A 65 0.71 4.28 1.84
N VAL A 66 0.30 5.00 0.80
CA VAL A 66 -0.89 4.70 -0.02
C VAL A 66 -0.47 4.32 -1.44
N PHE A 67 -1.00 3.21 -1.95
CA PHE A 67 -0.77 2.82 -3.34
C PHE A 67 -1.73 3.54 -4.29
N VAL A 68 -1.16 4.27 -5.25
CA VAL A 68 -1.92 4.99 -6.28
C VAL A 68 -1.87 4.22 -7.59
N ARG A 69 -2.91 3.40 -7.83
CA ARG A 69 -3.01 2.50 -9.00
C ARG A 69 -2.71 3.18 -10.34
N SER A 70 -3.21 4.41 -10.55
CA SER A 70 -3.00 5.16 -11.80
C SER A 70 -1.56 5.64 -12.03
N LYS A 71 -0.73 5.66 -10.98
CA LYS A 71 0.69 6.00 -11.03
C LYS A 71 1.60 4.78 -10.81
N GLY A 72 1.05 3.62 -10.43
CA GLY A 72 1.80 2.40 -10.15
C GLY A 72 2.77 2.50 -8.96
N LEU A 73 2.58 3.44 -8.03
CA LEU A 73 3.55 3.76 -6.97
C LEU A 73 2.90 3.97 -5.60
N TRP A 74 3.73 3.84 -4.57
CA TRP A 74 3.39 4.17 -3.17
C TRP A 74 3.73 5.64 -2.88
N ILE A 75 2.77 6.38 -2.31
CA ILE A 75 2.99 7.74 -1.78
C ILE A 75 3.08 7.64 -0.26
N SER A 76 4.16 8.16 0.31
CA SER A 76 4.56 7.97 1.73
C SER A 76 4.39 9.24 2.57
N ASP A 77 3.34 10.02 2.31
CA ASP A 77 2.96 11.21 3.10
C ASP A 77 1.53 11.11 3.67
N GLY A 78 0.93 9.92 3.56
CA GLY A 78 -0.43 9.69 4.00
C GLY A 78 -0.57 9.65 5.52
N PHE A 79 -1.75 9.99 6.02
CA PHE A 79 -2.14 9.73 7.39
C PHE A 79 -3.61 9.31 7.48
N VAL A 80 -3.93 8.49 8.47
CA VAL A 80 -5.30 8.07 8.77
C VAL A 80 -6.05 9.24 9.42
N GLU A 81 -7.08 9.74 8.75
CA GLU A 81 -7.96 10.79 9.28
C GLU A 81 -9.13 10.20 10.07
N GLN A 82 -9.64 9.03 9.65
CA GLN A 82 -10.80 8.39 10.26
C GLN A 82 -10.69 6.87 10.20
N VAL A 83 -11.24 6.20 11.21
CA VAL A 83 -11.49 4.74 11.24
C VAL A 83 -12.99 4.55 11.51
N LEU A 84 -13.64 3.62 10.82
CA LEU A 84 -15.01 3.24 11.12
C LEU A 84 -15.04 2.20 12.24
N GLU A 85 -15.65 2.53 13.38
CA GLU A 85 -15.88 1.57 14.48
C GLU A 85 -16.97 0.53 14.11
N GLU A 86 -17.96 0.94 13.32
CA GLU A 86 -19.06 0.11 12.83
C GLU A 86 -19.25 0.28 11.31
N ALA A 87 -19.86 -0.71 10.65
CA ALA A 87 -20.11 -0.67 9.21
C ALA A 87 -21.11 0.44 8.82
N ALA A 88 -20.66 1.40 8.00
CA ALA A 88 -21.40 2.62 7.66
C ALA A 88 -21.60 2.80 6.14
N LYS A 89 -22.51 3.69 5.73
CA LYS A 89 -22.65 4.14 4.33
C LYS A 89 -21.83 5.42 4.13
N VAL A 90 -20.86 5.37 3.23
CA VAL A 90 -19.87 6.40 2.93
C VAL A 90 -19.85 6.62 1.42
N ASP A 91 -20.05 7.86 0.94
CA ASP A 91 -20.07 8.20 -0.49
C ASP A 91 -20.93 7.22 -1.33
N GLU A 92 -22.10 6.92 -0.76
CA GLU A 92 -23.08 5.94 -1.21
C GLU A 92 -22.72 4.44 -1.15
N VAL A 93 -21.45 4.10 -0.90
CA VAL A 93 -20.95 2.73 -0.75
C VAL A 93 -21.10 2.27 0.71
N ARG A 94 -21.43 0.99 0.93
CA ARG A 94 -21.41 0.40 2.28
C ARG A 94 -19.98 -0.07 2.61
N MET A 95 -19.37 0.53 3.61
CA MET A 95 -18.05 0.17 4.12
C MET A 95 -18.16 -0.72 5.37
N PRO A 96 -17.26 -1.70 5.56
CA PRO A 96 -17.20 -2.51 6.78
C PRO A 96 -16.64 -1.72 7.96
N ALA A 97 -16.80 -2.26 9.17
CA ALA A 97 -16.05 -1.80 10.34
C ALA A 97 -14.54 -2.03 10.12
N GLY A 98 -13.71 -1.18 10.71
CA GLY A 98 -12.26 -1.15 10.49
C GLY A 98 -11.80 -0.44 9.22
N ALA A 99 -12.71 -0.10 8.29
CA ALA A 99 -12.34 0.69 7.11
C ALA A 99 -11.82 2.07 7.51
N ILE A 100 -10.78 2.54 6.82
CA ILE A 100 -10.09 3.78 7.13
C ILE A 100 -10.22 4.82 6.02
N LYS A 101 -10.27 6.08 6.41
CA LYS A 101 -10.08 7.23 5.53
C LYS A 101 -8.65 7.71 5.64
N VAL A 102 -7.92 7.66 4.54
CA VAL A 102 -6.56 8.16 4.45
C VAL A 102 -6.54 9.46 3.65
N ILE A 103 -5.85 10.46 4.18
CA ILE A 103 -5.53 11.72 3.51
C ILE A 103 -4.07 11.67 3.10
N TYR A 104 -3.75 11.95 1.83
CA TYR A 104 -2.41 11.81 1.26
C TYR A 104 -2.14 12.83 0.13
N GLN A 105 -0.91 12.86 -0.38
CA GLN A 105 -0.40 13.81 -1.36
C GLN A 105 -0.69 15.26 -0.93
N ASN A 106 0.01 15.73 0.10
CA ASN A 106 -0.11 17.06 0.72
C ASN A 106 -1.54 17.47 1.13
N LYS A 107 -2.38 16.48 1.48
CA LYS A 107 -3.81 16.66 1.80
C LYS A 107 -4.72 17.04 0.62
N GLU A 108 -4.24 16.90 -0.61
CA GLU A 108 -5.04 17.12 -1.82
C GLU A 108 -6.04 15.98 -2.08
N TYR A 109 -5.74 14.76 -1.60
CA TYR A 109 -6.54 13.56 -1.90
C TYR A 109 -6.97 12.82 -0.64
N ALA A 110 -8.16 12.23 -0.73
CA ALA A 110 -8.74 11.36 0.29
C ALA A 110 -9.11 10.01 -0.35
N LYS A 111 -8.92 8.91 0.39
CA LYS A 111 -9.33 7.57 -0.04
C LYS A 111 -9.86 6.77 1.14
N TRP A 112 -11.02 6.15 0.94
CA TRP A 112 -11.52 5.10 1.84
C TRP A 112 -10.96 3.74 1.43
N ILE A 113 -10.44 3.01 2.40
CA ILE A 113 -9.78 1.72 2.20
C ILE A 113 -10.35 0.75 3.24
N PRO A 114 -11.07 -0.31 2.82
CA PRO A 114 -11.59 -1.32 3.74
C PRO A 114 -10.50 -2.32 4.13
N PRO A 115 -10.67 -3.08 5.25
CA PRO A 115 -9.62 -3.95 5.80
C PRO A 115 -9.08 -4.99 4.82
N GLU A 116 -9.93 -5.53 3.95
CA GLU A 116 -9.54 -6.51 2.92
C GLU A 116 -8.60 -5.97 1.83
N LEU A 117 -8.33 -4.64 1.82
CA LEU A 117 -7.35 -4.00 0.93
C LEU A 117 -6.12 -3.46 1.69
N PHE A 118 -5.95 -3.81 2.96
CA PHE A 118 -4.73 -3.53 3.71
C PHE A 118 -3.58 -4.40 3.17
N GLY A 119 -2.35 -3.86 3.17
CA GLY A 119 -1.21 -4.50 2.51
C GLY A 119 -1.18 -4.33 0.99
N ASP A 120 -2.32 -4.24 0.30
CA ASP A 120 -2.39 -3.98 -1.14
C ASP A 120 -2.47 -2.47 -1.45
N GLU A 121 -3.30 -1.73 -0.73
CA GLU A 121 -3.57 -0.32 -1.01
C GLU A 121 -3.07 0.66 0.05
N VAL A 122 -2.81 0.15 1.26
CA VAL A 122 -2.29 0.93 2.38
C VAL A 122 -1.36 0.08 3.25
N LYS A 123 -0.27 0.69 3.71
CA LYS A 123 0.69 0.12 4.66
C LYS A 123 1.03 1.17 5.71
N VAL A 124 1.31 0.76 6.94
CA VAL A 124 1.81 1.68 7.97
C VAL A 124 3.14 2.29 7.50
N LEU A 125 3.24 3.62 7.48
CA LEU A 125 4.48 4.34 7.20
C LEU A 125 5.33 4.28 8.47
N ARG A 126 6.11 3.21 8.59
CA ARG A 126 7.13 3.13 9.64
C ARG A 126 8.46 3.62 9.09
N SER A 127 9.16 4.38 9.91
CA SER A 127 10.46 4.98 9.61
C SER A 127 11.59 3.96 9.56
N TYR A 128 11.46 2.95 8.69
CA TYR A 128 12.53 2.02 8.40
C TYR A 128 13.40 2.58 7.28
N VAL A 129 14.43 3.31 7.68
CA VAL A 129 15.60 3.59 6.83
C VAL A 129 16.60 2.46 7.09
N PRO A 130 16.68 1.41 6.24
CA PRO A 130 17.83 0.54 6.28
C PRO A 130 19.04 1.37 5.83
N GLU A 131 20.05 1.53 6.69
CA GLU A 131 21.31 2.20 6.34
C GLU A 131 22.12 1.44 5.26
N ASN A 132 21.63 0.29 4.78
CA ASN A 132 22.19 -0.45 3.64
C ASN A 132 21.06 -0.88 2.69
N VAL A 133 20.97 -0.23 1.53
CA VAL A 133 19.98 -0.52 0.47
C VAL A 133 20.53 -1.41 -0.66
N ASP A 134 21.59 -2.18 -0.40
CA ASP A 134 22.27 -3.00 -1.40
C ASP A 134 21.67 -4.41 -1.61
N GLU A 135 20.77 -4.91 -0.75
CA GLU A 135 20.32 -6.31 -0.84
C GLU A 135 18.80 -6.55 -0.60
N LEU A 136 17.94 -5.60 -0.96
CA LEU A 136 16.50 -5.86 -1.16
C LEU A 136 16.15 -5.93 -2.64
N VAL A 137 16.70 -6.95 -3.30
CA VAL A 137 16.34 -7.32 -4.67
C VAL A 137 14.92 -7.86 -4.67
N TYR A 138 13.92 -6.98 -4.88
CA TYR A 138 12.60 -7.40 -5.35
C TYR A 138 12.73 -7.95 -6.78
N SER A 139 13.22 -9.18 -6.88
CA SER A 139 13.23 -9.95 -8.13
C SER A 139 11.80 -10.41 -8.42
N VAL A 140 10.98 -9.47 -8.90
CA VAL A 140 9.76 -9.81 -9.62
C VAL A 140 10.24 -10.40 -10.96
N PRO A 141 9.88 -11.65 -11.31
CA PRO A 141 10.25 -12.21 -12.60
C PRO A 141 9.58 -11.40 -13.71
N SER A 142 10.37 -10.56 -14.38
CA SER A 142 9.92 -9.72 -15.50
C SER A 142 9.69 -10.61 -16.73
N ALA A 143 8.49 -11.19 -16.79
CA ALA A 143 8.08 -12.18 -17.79
C ALA A 143 6.74 -11.80 -18.45
N ILE A 144 6.67 -10.58 -19.00
CA ILE A 144 5.80 -10.27 -20.14
C ILE A 144 6.63 -9.46 -21.15
N GLY A 145 7.00 -10.11 -22.25
CA GLY A 145 7.91 -9.56 -23.25
C GLY A 145 7.29 -8.40 -24.00
N ALA A 146 7.95 -7.24 -23.95
CA ALA A 146 7.66 -6.11 -24.82
C ALA A 146 8.38 -6.31 -26.17
N GLU A 147 7.81 -7.09 -27.07
CA GLU A 147 8.18 -7.01 -28.49
C GLU A 147 7.54 -5.76 -29.11
N LYS A 148 8.37 -4.72 -29.23
CA LYS A 148 8.10 -3.46 -29.93
C LYS A 148 8.19 -3.68 -31.45
N PRO A 149 7.15 -3.40 -32.25
CA PRO A 149 7.30 -3.06 -33.66
C PRO A 149 7.85 -1.64 -33.81
N ALA A 150 8.67 -1.42 -34.84
CA ALA A 150 9.28 -0.12 -35.11
C ALA A 150 8.26 0.92 -35.63
N ALA A 151 8.61 2.20 -35.48
CA ALA A 151 7.89 3.30 -36.10
C ALA A 151 8.50 3.61 -37.48
N GLU A 152 7.67 3.73 -38.51
CA GLU A 152 8.00 4.40 -39.78
C GLU A 152 6.70 4.80 -40.50
N GLY A 153 6.73 5.89 -41.27
CA GLY A 153 5.63 6.31 -42.15
C GLY A 153 4.84 7.53 -41.67
N ALA A 154 4.96 8.62 -42.41
CA ALA A 154 4.05 9.77 -42.35
C ALA A 154 2.90 9.59 -43.36
N ASP A 155 1.76 10.25 -43.12
CA ASP A 155 1.03 10.95 -44.19
C ASP A 155 0.11 12.04 -43.60
N GLU A 156 -0.26 13.02 -44.41
CA GLU A 156 -1.12 14.15 -44.07
C GLU A 156 -2.62 13.87 -44.38
N ASP A 157 -3.51 14.78 -43.97
CA ASP A 157 -4.92 14.92 -44.41
C ASP A 157 -5.91 13.72 -44.27
N ASP A 158 -6.92 13.86 -43.42
CA ASP A 158 -8.28 14.24 -43.87
C ASP A 158 -9.16 14.67 -42.66
N ALA A 159 -10.29 15.31 -42.93
CA ALA A 159 -11.15 15.97 -41.96
C ALA A 159 -12.37 15.14 -41.52
N CYS A 160 -13.19 15.80 -40.68
CA CYS A 160 -14.65 15.66 -40.51
C CYS A 160 -15.20 14.89 -39.29
N ILE A 161 -16.28 15.32 -38.60
CA ILE A 161 -16.93 16.65 -38.50
C ILE A 161 -17.87 16.70 -37.26
N VAL A 162 -18.11 17.91 -36.71
CA VAL A 162 -19.15 18.39 -35.73
C VAL A 162 -20.11 17.39 -35.00
N SER A 163 -20.44 17.61 -33.72
CA SER A 163 -21.41 18.67 -33.37
C SER A 163 -21.43 19.20 -31.93
N LYS A 164 -21.62 20.53 -31.84
CA LYS A 164 -22.04 21.30 -30.66
C LYS A 164 -23.49 20.96 -30.27
N VAL A 165 -23.81 21.16 -28.99
CA VAL A 165 -25.03 21.90 -28.61
C VAL A 165 -24.60 23.03 -27.68
N ALA A 166 -25.18 24.22 -27.84
CA ALA A 166 -24.81 25.43 -27.12
C ALA A 166 -25.88 25.84 -26.09
N GLY A 167 -25.47 26.56 -25.06
CA GLY A 167 -26.35 27.29 -24.14
C GLY A 167 -25.57 28.39 -23.44
N ALA A 168 -25.83 29.65 -23.78
CA ALA A 168 -25.02 30.79 -23.32
C ALA A 168 -25.88 32.00 -22.92
N ALA A 169 -25.47 32.65 -21.82
CA ALA A 169 -25.74 34.05 -21.46
C ALA A 169 -24.59 34.44 -20.48
N ARG A 170 -23.72 35.45 -20.68
CA ARG A 170 -23.91 36.92 -20.90
C ARG A 170 -24.88 37.54 -19.86
N ALA A 171 -24.67 38.72 -19.27
CA ALA A 171 -23.53 39.65 -19.13
C ALA A 171 -23.87 40.60 -17.93
N VAL A 172 -23.15 41.67 -17.55
CA VAL A 172 -21.96 42.38 -18.07
C VAL A 172 -21.22 43.05 -16.88
N GLY A 173 -20.01 43.56 -17.08
CA GLY A 173 -19.35 44.49 -16.12
C GLY A 173 -19.48 45.95 -16.57
N GLY A 174 -19.53 46.87 -15.60
CA GLY A 174 -19.49 48.32 -15.78
C GLY A 174 -18.75 48.96 -14.60
#